data_AF-A0A7J4IHK7-F1
#
_entry.id   AF-A0A7J4IHK7-F1
#
_cell.length_a   1.000
_cell.length_b   1.000
_cell.length_c   1.000
_cell.angle_alpha   90.00
_cell.angle_beta   90.00
_cell.angle_gamma   90.00
#
_symmetry.space_group_name_H-M   'P 1'
#
loop_
_entity.id
_entity.type
_entity.pdbx_description
1 polymer ?
#
loop_
_entity_poly.entity_id
_entity_poly.type
_entity_poly.pdbx_seq_one_letter_code
_entity_poly.pdbx_strand_id
1 'polypeptide(L)' 'ACVDGETVEVDLEAGLVRADDRPPVSIAPLSPRMRAILGAGGLVELLKDEA' A
#
# COMPACT_ATOMS: atom_id res chain seq x y z
N ALA A 1 -7.95 -16.49 6.19
CA ALA A 1 -7.32 -17.12 5.02
C ALA A 1 -7.45 -16.16 3.85
N CYS A 2 -6.39 -15.95 3.06
CA CYS A 2 -6.49 -15.18 1.83
C CYS A 2 -7.15 -16.06 0.76
N VAL A 3 -8.14 -15.55 0.04
CA VAL A 3 -8.84 -16.28 -1.01
C VAL A 3 -8.54 -15.58 -2.33
N ASP A 4 -8.07 -16.33 -3.32
CA ASP A 4 -7.77 -15.77 -4.64
C ASP A 4 -9.05 -15.25 -5.32
N GLY A 5 -8.94 -14.12 -6.03
CA GLY A 5 -10.08 -13.44 -6.66
C GLY A 5 -10.99 -12.64 -5.72
N GLU A 6 -10.69 -12.63 -4.41
CA GLU A 6 -11.43 -11.83 -3.43
C GLU A 6 -11.14 -10.34 -3.57
N THR A 7 -12.18 -9.51 -3.49
CA THR A 7 -12.01 -8.06 -3.46
C THR A 7 -11.61 -7.62 -2.07
N VAL A 8 -10.58 -6.79 -1.97
CA VAL A 8 -10.04 -6.30 -0.71
C VAL A 8 -9.82 -4.80 -0.76
N GLU A 9 -9.95 -4.14 0.39
CA GLU A 9 -9.56 -2.76 0.59
C GLU A 9 -8.22 -2.73 1.34
N VAL A 10 -7.26 -1.95 0.83
CA VAL A 10 -5.93 -1.85 1.42
C VAL A 10 -5.66 -0.41 1.86
N ASP A 11 -5.41 -0.24 3.15
CA ASP A 11 -4.90 0.99 3.74
C ASP A 11 -3.37 0.90 3.80
N LEU A 12 -2.71 1.53 2.83
CA LEU A 12 -1.25 1.54 2.72
C LEU A 12 -0.57 2.44 3.77
N GLU A 13 -1.31 3.39 4.36
CA GLU A 13 -0.78 4.26 5.41
C GLU A 13 -0.77 3.56 6.76
N ALA A 14 -1.90 2.95 7.12
CA ALA A 14 -2.07 2.24 8.38
C ALA A 14 -1.55 0.79 8.34
N GLY A 15 -1.24 0.25 7.16
CA GLY A 15 -0.79 -1.12 7.00
C GLY A 15 -1.89 -2.12 7.35
N LEU A 16 -3.08 -1.93 6.79
CA LEU A 16 -4.28 -2.73 7.10
C LEU A 16 -4.97 -3.20 5.83
N VAL A 17 -5.41 -4.46 5.84
CA VAL A 17 -6.22 -5.06 4.76
C VAL A 17 -7.57 -5.44 5.31
N ARG A 18 -8.64 -5.00 4.63
CA ARG A 18 -10.04 -5.33 4.94
C ARG A 18 -10.62 -6.13 3.79
N ALA A 19 -11.46 -7.11 4.12
CA ALA A 19 -12.06 -7.98 3.13
C ALA A 19 -13.40 -8.50 3.68
N ASP A 20 -14.48 -7.99 3.10
CA ASP A 20 -15.86 -8.16 3.55
C ASP A 20 -16.00 -7.90 5.07
N ASP A 21 -16.78 -8.74 5.77
CA ASP A 21 -17.08 -8.60 7.20
C ASP A 21 -16.01 -9.22 8.13
N ARG A 22 -14.83 -9.58 7.60
CA ARG A 22 -13.78 -10.22 8.38
C ARG A 22 -12.97 -9.18 9.18
N PRO A 23 -12.44 -9.55 10.35
CA PRO A 23 -11.53 -8.68 11.09
C PRO A 23 -10.36 -8.22 10.21
N PRO A 24 -9.98 -6.92 10.26
CA PRO A 24 -8.85 -6.41 9.49
C PRO A 24 -7.55 -7.14 9.81
N VAL A 25 -6.74 -7.39 8.78
CA VAL A 25 -5.43 -8.02 8.92
C VAL A 25 -4.35 -6.95 8.82
N SER A 26 -3.40 -6.95 9.76
CA SER A 26 -2.25 -6.04 9.69
C SER A 26 -1.20 -6.57 8.73
N ILE A 27 -0.65 -5.65 7.92
CA ILE A 27 0.52 -5.85 7.08
C ILE A 27 1.60 -4.85 7.51
N ALA A 28 2.86 -5.13 7.17
CA ALA A 28 3.93 -4.18 7.41
C ALA A 28 3.65 -2.88 6.64
N PRO A 29 3.57 -1.72 7.30
CA PRO A 29 3.31 -0.47 6.62
C PRO A 29 4.48 -0.10 5.73
N LEU A 30 4.19 0.63 4.65
CA LEU A 30 5.23 1.11 3.75
C LEU A 30 6.14 2.11 4.45
N SER A 31 7.45 1.99 4.21
CA SER A 31 8.40 3.00 4.67
C SER A 31 8.06 4.38 4.09
N PRO A 32 8.44 5.49 4.76
CA PRO A 32 8.23 6.83 4.24
C PRO A 32 8.77 7.02 2.81
N ARG A 33 9.94 6.44 2.51
CA ARG A 33 10.55 6.50 1.18
C ARG A 33 9.72 5.75 0.13
N MET A 34 9.20 4.57 0.45
CA MET A 34 8.34 3.82 -0.48
C MET A 34 7.02 4.55 -0.76
N ARG A 35 6.44 5.20 0.26
CA ARG A 35 5.25 6.04 0.05
C ARG A 35 5.53 7.23 -0.86
N ALA A 36 6.67 7.90 -0.69
CA ALA A 36 7.08 8.98 -1.59
C ALA A 36 7.23 8.50 -3.05
N ILE A 37 7.87 7.33 -3.24
CA ILE A 37 8.02 6.70 -4.56
C ILE A 37 6.66 6.44 -5.22
N LEU A 38 5.72 5.83 -4.50
CA LEU A 38 4.39 5.54 -5.04
C LEU A 38 3.58 6.82 -5.29
N GLY A 39 3.67 7.79 -4.40
CA GLY A 39 3.01 9.09 -4.53
C GLY A 39 3.49 9.89 -5.76
N ALA A 40 4.76 9.75 -6.13
CA ALA A 40 5.32 10.32 -7.36
C ALA A 40 4.91 9.55 -8.63
N GLY A 41 4.22 8.41 -8.52
CA GLY A 41 3.90 7.55 -9.67
C GLY A 41 5.04 6.60 -10.08
N GLY A 42 6.10 6.52 -9.28
CA GLY A 42 7.22 5.61 -9.51
C GLY A 42 8.56 6.20 -9.08
N LEU A 43 9.57 5.33 -8.97
CA LEU A 43 10.90 5.75 -8.51
C LEU A 43 11.55 6.73 -9.48
N VAL A 44 11.40 6.49 -10.78
CA VAL A 44 11.97 7.36 -11.83
C VAL A 44 11.37 8.76 -11.75
N GLU A 45 10.06 8.87 -11.54
CA GLU A 45 9.40 10.17 -11.40
C GLU A 45 9.88 10.91 -10.15
N LEU A 46 9.98 10.22 -9.01
CA LEU A 46 10.53 10.82 -7.79
C LEU A 46 11.94 11.41 -8.02
N LEU A 47 12.81 10.70 -8.74
CA LEU A 47 14.17 11.14 -9.00
C LEU A 47 14.25 12.31 -10.01
N LYS A 48 13.26 12.48 -10.89
CA LYS A 48 13.20 13.65 -11.79
C LYS A 48 12.89 14.93 -11.04
N ASP A 49 12.04 14.86 -10.02
CA ASP A 49 11.69 16.01 -9.18
C ASP A 49 12.82 16.41 -8.22
N GLU A 50 13.72 15.47 -7.92
CA GLU A 50 14.91 15.70 -7.08
C GLU A 50 16.13 16.26 -7.86
N ALA A 51 16.06 16.31 -9.20
CA ALA A 51 17.16 16.71 -10.10
C ALA A 51 17.03 18.17 -10.57
#